data_AF-A0A813DIQ1-F1
#
_entry.id   AF-A0A813DIQ1-F1
#
_cell.length_a   1.000
_cell.length_b   1.000
_cell.length_c   1.000
_cell.angle_alpha   90.00
_cell.angle_beta   90.00
_cell.angle_gamma   90.00
#
_symmetry.space_group_name_H-M   'P 1'
#
loop_
_entity.id
_entity.type
_entity.pdbx_description
1 polymer ?
#
loop_
_entity_poly.entity_id
_entity_poly.type
_entity_poly.pdbx_seq_one_letter_code
_entity_poly.pdbx_strand_id
1 'polypeptide(L)'
;VRICGDSLQFTFKGEVSDQQIQQFLQENKDHGLITELFGNAANARNYVNWKFNPAPEPLPQTTKIISRTVDIRLPLMWEDEDFEILCQVVEESLVAVLGH
;
A
#
# COMPACT_ATOMS: atom_id res chain seq x y z
N VAL A 1 2.24 -5.16 -27.57
CA VAL A 1 2.92 -5.16 -26.26
C VAL A 1 1.88 -5.47 -25.20
N ARG A 2 2.05 -6.50 -24.36
CA ARG A 2 1.19 -6.70 -23.19
C ARG A 2 1.76 -5.84 -22.06
N ILE A 3 0.91 -5.05 -21.42
CA ILE A 3 1.29 -4.29 -20.23
C ILE A 3 1.53 -5.30 -19.11
N CYS A 4 2.69 -5.22 -18.47
CA CYS A 4 3.02 -6.00 -17.30
C CYS A 4 3.00 -5.05 -16.11
N GLY A 5 1.93 -5.10 -15.32
CA GLY A 5 1.85 -4.36 -14.06
C GLY A 5 2.66 -5.09 -13.00
N ASP A 6 3.54 -4.39 -12.30
CA ASP A 6 4.39 -4.98 -11.25
C ASP A 6 3.85 -4.73 -9.83
N SER A 7 2.80 -3.92 -9.74
CA SER A 7 2.22 -3.46 -8.49
C SER A 7 0.80 -2.92 -8.65
N LEU A 8 0.02 -3.03 -7.58
CA LEU A 8 -1.28 -2.40 -7.38
C LEU A 8 -1.15 -1.37 -6.26
N GLN A 9 -1.64 -0.14 -6.50
CA GLN A 9 -1.68 0.91 -5.49
C GLN A 9 -3.09 1.39 -5.26
N PHE A 10 -3.44 1.65 -4.01
CA PHE A 10 -4.68 2.33 -3.66
C PHE A 10 -4.50 3.21 -2.43
N THR A 11 -5.40 4.18 -2.30
CA THR A 11 -5.38 5.19 -1.23
C THR A 11 -6.62 5.04 -0.36
N PHE A 12 -6.44 4.92 0.95
CA PHE A 12 -7.53 4.97 1.92
C PHE A 12 -8.23 6.33 1.85
N LYS A 13 -9.56 6.30 1.70
CA LYS A 13 -10.42 7.49 1.71
C LYS A 13 -11.25 7.51 2.99
N GLY A 14 -11.70 8.70 3.39
CA GLY A 14 -12.50 8.88 4.60
C GLY A 14 -11.66 8.88 5.89
N GLU A 15 -12.33 8.60 7.01
CA GLU A 15 -11.75 8.64 8.35
C GLU A 15 -11.10 7.29 8.72
N VAL A 16 -9.98 6.97 8.07
CA VAL A 16 -9.15 5.81 8.43
C VAL A 16 -7.96 6.29 9.27
N SER A 17 -7.88 5.85 10.51
CA SER A 17 -6.80 6.20 11.43
C SER A 17 -5.47 5.54 11.05
N ASP A 18 -4.36 6.10 11.51
CA ASP A 18 -3.02 5.51 11.32
C ASP A 18 -2.95 4.10 11.93
N GLN A 19 -3.60 3.90 13.09
CA GLN A 19 -3.67 2.60 13.76
C GLN A 19 -4.40 1.57 12.89
N GLN A 20 -5.53 1.92 12.28
CA GLN A 20 -6.25 1.04 11.37
C GLN A 20 -5.39 0.70 10.14
N ILE A 21 -4.67 1.66 9.57
CA ILE A 21 -3.74 1.35 8.47
C ILE A 21 -2.69 0.33 8.93
N GLN A 22 -2.05 0.52 10.09
CA GLN A 22 -1.06 -0.44 10.59
C GLN A 22 -1.68 -1.83 10.84
N GLN A 23 -2.89 -1.90 11.39
CA GLN A 23 -3.62 -3.16 11.57
C GLN A 23 -3.89 -3.84 10.23
N PHE A 24 -4.30 -3.10 9.20
CA PHE A 24 -4.52 -3.65 7.86
C PHE A 24 -3.22 -4.18 7.23
N LEU A 25 -2.09 -3.48 7.41
CA LEU A 25 -0.79 -3.98 6.94
C LEU A 25 -0.40 -5.29 7.64
N GLN A 26 -0.68 -5.38 8.94
CA GLN A 26 -0.41 -6.57 9.73
C GLN A 26 -1.33 -7.74 9.33
N GLU A 27 -2.62 -7.48 9.12
CA GLU A 27 -3.60 -8.50 8.73
C GLU A 27 -3.28 -9.10 7.35
N ASN A 28 -2.93 -8.27 6.36
CA ASN A 28 -2.44 -8.78 5.08
C ASN A 28 -1.18 -9.64 5.24
N LYS A 29 -0.24 -9.18 6.07
CA LYS A 29 1.02 -9.88 6.31
C LYS A 29 0.79 -11.24 6.98
N ASP A 30 -0.16 -11.35 7.89
CA ASP A 30 -0.53 -12.60 8.54
C ASP A 30 -1.16 -13.59 7.55
N HIS A 31 -1.81 -13.09 6.49
CA HIS A 31 -2.24 -13.88 5.32
C HIS A 31 -1.12 -14.12 4.28
N GLY A 32 0.11 -13.70 4.54
CA GLY A 32 1.25 -13.85 3.61
C GLY A 32 1.30 -12.83 2.47
N LEU A 33 0.40 -11.82 2.47
CA LEU A 33 0.37 -10.75 1.48
C LEU A 33 1.16 -9.54 2.00
N ILE A 34 2.29 -9.24 1.37
CA ILE A 34 3.10 -8.07 1.75
C ILE A 34 2.49 -6.81 1.14
N THR A 35 2.01 -5.94 2.03
CA THR A 35 1.49 -4.61 1.69
C THR A 35 2.36 -3.55 2.35
N GLU A 36 2.82 -2.54 1.61
CA GLU A 36 3.69 -1.49 2.12
C GLU A 36 3.01 -0.11 2.07
N LEU A 37 3.16 0.68 3.14
CA LEU A 37 2.73 2.08 3.15
C LEU A 37 3.80 2.97 2.51
N PHE A 38 3.42 3.80 1.53
CA PHE A 38 4.35 4.73 0.87
C PHE A 38 4.93 5.77 1.84
N GLY A 39 4.11 6.26 2.78
CA GLY A 39 4.52 7.21 3.79
C GLY A 39 5.41 6.64 4.89
N ASN A 40 5.67 5.33 4.91
CA ASN A 40 6.57 4.73 5.90
C ASN A 40 7.98 5.34 5.77
N ALA A 41 8.57 5.73 6.90
CA ALA A 41 9.91 6.34 6.94
C ALA A 41 11.00 5.40 6.40
N ALA A 42 10.83 4.08 6.52
CA ALA A 42 11.76 3.10 5.97
C ALA A 42 11.57 2.84 4.47
N ASN A 43 10.46 3.29 3.87
CA ASN A 43 10.14 2.99 2.48
C ASN A 43 11.01 3.86 1.54
N ALA A 44 11.79 3.22 0.66
CA ALA A 44 12.65 3.91 -0.29
C ALA A 44 11.85 4.77 -1.30
N ARG A 45 10.55 4.50 -1.50
CA ARG A 45 9.64 5.28 -2.35
C ARG A 45 9.18 6.57 -1.68
N ASN A 46 9.38 6.72 -0.37
CA ASN A 46 9.09 7.95 0.34
C ASN A 46 10.11 9.03 -0.06
N TYR A 47 9.66 10.12 -0.68
CA TYR A 47 10.54 11.16 -1.22
C TYR A 47 11.45 11.81 -0.16
N VAL A 48 11.07 11.75 1.12
CA VAL A 48 11.89 12.24 2.24
C VAL A 48 13.24 11.52 2.34
N ASN A 49 13.35 10.31 1.78
CA ASN A 49 14.56 9.49 1.79
C ASN A 49 15.50 9.79 0.61
N TRP A 50 15.09 10.59 -0.37
CA TRP A 50 15.84 10.82 -1.61
C TRP A 50 16.94 11.89 -1.45
N LYS A 51 18.07 11.50 -0.87
CA LYS A 51 19.23 12.40 -0.64
C LYS A 51 19.83 13.01 -1.91
N PHE A 52 19.69 12.32 -3.04
CA PHE A 52 20.23 12.76 -4.34
C PHE A 52 19.32 13.78 -5.05
N ASN A 53 18.06 13.88 -4.63
CA ASN A 53 17.08 14.80 -5.21
C ASN A 53 16.10 15.24 -4.11
N PRO A 54 16.58 16.02 -3.12
CA PRO A 54 15.72 16.49 -2.04
C PRO A 54 14.62 17.38 -2.60
N ALA A 55 13.43 17.31 -2.00
CA ALA A 55 12.35 18.24 -2.33
C ALA A 55 12.80 19.68 -2.00
N PRO A 56 12.67 20.63 -2.94
CA PRO A 56 13.14 22.01 -2.72
C PRO A 56 12.32 22.72 -1.64
N GLU A 57 11.07 22.32 -1.45
CA GLU A 57 10.12 22.85 -0.48
C GLU A 57 9.29 21.70 0.11
N PRO A 58 8.65 21.87 1.29
CA PRO A 58 7.70 20.89 1.82
C PRO A 58 6.57 20.60 0.83
N LEU A 59 6.22 19.31 0.68
CA LEU A 59 5.18 18.84 -0.24
C LEU A 59 3.95 18.32 0.54
N PRO A 60 3.16 19.19 1.22
CA PRO A 60 2.13 18.75 2.16
C PRO A 60 1.03 17.90 1.50
N GLN A 61 0.70 18.16 0.24
CA GLN A 61 -0.26 17.35 -0.51
C GLN A 61 0.30 15.94 -0.77
N THR A 62 1.56 15.84 -1.20
CA THR A 62 2.24 14.55 -1.38
C THR A 62 2.32 13.79 -0.07
N THR A 63 2.76 14.44 1.02
CA THR A 63 2.81 13.84 2.36
C THR A 63 1.46 13.26 2.77
N LYS A 64 0.36 14.00 2.55
CA LYS A 64 -1.01 13.55 2.86
C LYS A 64 -1.44 12.34 2.03
N ILE A 65 -1.08 12.28 0.75
CA ILE A 65 -1.46 11.16 -0.12
C ILE A 65 -0.67 9.91 0.25
N ILE A 66 0.66 10.01 0.41
CA ILE A 66 1.51 8.85 0.67
C ILE A 66 1.29 8.27 2.07
N SER A 67 0.87 9.08 3.05
CA SER A 67 0.49 8.57 4.38
C SER A 67 -0.78 7.72 4.38
N ARG A 68 -1.52 7.71 3.26
CA ARG A 68 -2.75 6.93 3.07
C ARG A 68 -2.67 5.97 1.89
N THR A 69 -1.54 5.88 1.20
CA THR A 69 -1.40 5.06 -0.02
C THR A 69 -0.53 3.86 0.25
N VAL A 70 -1.05 2.68 -0.08
CA VAL A 70 -0.32 1.42 0.02
C VAL A 70 -0.01 0.86 -1.35
N ASP A 71 1.01 0.01 -1.43
CA ASP A 71 1.33 -0.79 -2.59
C ASP A 71 1.42 -2.28 -2.27
N ILE A 72 0.94 -3.09 -3.22
CA ILE A 72 1.06 -4.55 -3.22
C ILE A 72 1.81 -4.93 -4.50
N ARG A 73 2.83 -5.78 -4.37
CA ARG A 73 3.60 -6.28 -5.52
C ARG A 73 2.80 -7.35 -6.25
N LEU A 74 2.86 -7.35 -7.58
CA LEU A 74 2.25 -8.35 -8.45
C LEU A 74 3.36 -9.20 -9.11
N PRO A 75 3.73 -10.35 -8.52
CA PRO A 75 4.67 -11.29 -9.10
C PRO A 75 4.32 -11.70 -10.54
N LEU A 76 5.35 -11.77 -11.39
CA LEU A 76 5.21 -12.19 -12.80
C LEU A 76 4.73 -13.64 -12.98
N MET A 77 4.87 -14.46 -11.93
CA MET A 77 4.52 -15.88 -11.95
C MET A 77 3.07 -16.12 -11.54
N TRP A 78 2.33 -15.07 -11.16
CA TRP A 78 0.93 -15.21 -10.76
C TRP A 78 0.03 -15.53 -11.94
N GLU A 79 -0.92 -16.42 -11.67
CA GLU A 79 -2.01 -16.81 -12.56
C GLU A 79 -3.29 -16.04 -12.20
N ASP A 80 -4.36 -16.19 -12.98
CA ASP A 80 -5.59 -15.41 -12.80
C ASP A 80 -6.20 -15.65 -11.39
N GLU A 81 -6.08 -16.86 -10.87
CA GLU A 81 -6.54 -17.27 -9.53
C GLU A 81 -5.80 -16.58 -8.38
N ASP A 82 -4.51 -16.23 -8.56
CA ASP A 82 -3.75 -15.51 -7.54
C ASP A 82 -4.32 -14.10 -7.31
N PHE A 83 -4.90 -13.48 -8.35
CA PHE A 83 -5.56 -12.19 -8.21
C PHE A 83 -6.89 -12.31 -7.46
N GLU A 84 -7.61 -13.41 -7.60
CA GLU A 84 -8.81 -13.69 -6.80
C GLU A 84 -8.46 -13.81 -5.31
N ILE A 85 -7.39 -14.55 -5.00
CA ILE A 85 -6.86 -14.69 -3.64
C ILE A 85 -6.41 -13.33 -3.09
N LEU A 86 -5.69 -12.53 -3.89
CA LEU A 86 -5.29 -11.16 -3.50
C LEU A 86 -6.51 -10.31 -3.13
N CYS A 87 -7.55 -10.33 -3.95
CA CYS A 87 -8.77 -9.56 -3.68
C CYS A 87 -9.43 -10.04 -2.38
N GLN A 88 -9.56 -11.36 -2.19
CA GLN A 88 -10.14 -11.93 -0.97
C GLN A 88 -9.36 -11.51 0.29
N VAL A 89 -8.03 -11.63 0.29
CA VAL A 89 -7.20 -11.25 1.44
C VAL A 89 -7.34 -9.76 1.75
N VAL A 90 -7.35 -8.91 0.73
CA VAL A 90 -7.52 -7.46 0.90
C VAL A 90 -8.89 -7.13 1.46
N GLU A 91 -9.96 -7.73 0.93
CA GLU A 91 -11.33 -7.53 1.40
C GLU A 91 -11.51 -8.00 2.84
N GLU A 92 -11.07 -9.22 3.17
CA GLU A 92 -11.14 -9.76 4.54
C GLU A 92 -10.37 -8.90 5.53
N SER A 93 -9.16 -8.45 5.15
CA SER A 93 -8.34 -7.56 5.98
C SER A 93 -9.00 -6.19 6.19
N LEU A 94 -9.68 -5.65 5.18
CA LEU A 94 -10.45 -4.41 5.32
C LEU A 94 -11.65 -4.60 6.25
N VAL A 95 -12.42 -5.68 6.10
CA VAL A 95 -13.56 -6.00 6.96
C VAL A 95 -13.12 -6.16 8.41
N ALA A 96 -12.04 -6.90 8.66
CA ALA A 96 -11.51 -7.16 10.00
C ALA A 96 -11.13 -5.86 10.75
N VAL A 97 -10.62 -4.87 10.03
CA VAL A 97 -10.07 -3.63 10.62
C VAL A 97 -11.07 -2.47 10.62
N LEU A 98 -11.91 -2.37 9.60
CA LEU A 98 -12.84 -1.24 9.42
C LEU A 98 -14.28 -1.59 9.80
N GLY A 99 -14.64 -2.88 9.89
CA GLY A 99 -15.95 -3.32 10.40
C GLY A 99 -17.13 -2.96 9.52
N HIS A 100 -16.95 -2.89 8.19
CA HIS A 100 -18.01 -2.65 7.21
C HIS A 100 -18.04 -3.79 6.20
#